data_AF-A0A1Y5F8Y8-F1
#
_entry.id   AF-A0A1Y5F8Y8-F1
#
_cell.length_a   1.000
_cell.length_b   1.000
_cell.length_c   1.000
_cell.angle_alpha   90.00
_cell.angle_beta   90.00
_cell.angle_gamma   90.00
#
_symmetry.space_group_name_H-M   'P 1'
#
loop_
_entity.id
_entity.type
_entity.pdbx_description
1 polymer ?
#
loop_
_entity_poly.entity_id
_entity_poly.type
_entity_poly.pdbx_seq_one_letter_code
_entity_poly.pdbx_strand_id
1 'polypeptide(L)'
;MTGNRALCCQSKVSDRHKDLSLDEFWNSDHLKNARKLMMEGTAPVEFCDICVNSNLGSAKPLELFKEFSHLEEELISQTDSDGTFSQKPFYYDYRIDNACNLSCRMCCAEASSKIEKGVMTISSTSEEEKEKLIAKKNKNIISIIPEIIRAIESGEVSKLYFASGEGVLQKEFWQIIDCCIESDMAKNMTMAYHTNLSLPLDLMKKYFLKFSQFKKVELIVSIDAEGKSVEFIRDGLKWNKFIQNLEYSMNKSMQEFAITLTTPTLLNITEFLKFLYHYKLKYNVNICHDTGLSGLMSPLTLDRISLIKLVDEALEVISSYADPVYFEQFTKVLINLKKAPLLEDSVRIWQRDLCHRIEKSEELDNFFKRKSLIEYYKEFDLTREWIFNVLSFKSKESLPLFEQIHLNQIHSKYLPLENSINISHNYGFGFSLEDILDLACEDFEKRKSISLIGSAPTVLNKFISGNISENKYKLYEDFVINESLTLSNNPAIKLLKSEYIGVFSFLLRNKSSLTKIAKLLDFMTYPFKRFISFHYYILFEIRNK
;
A
#
# COMPACT_ATOMS: atom_id res chain seq x y z
N MET A 1 -5.82 -2.18 8.84
CA MET A 1 -6.22 -3.57 8.50
C MET A 1 -7.70 -3.71 8.88
N THR A 2 -8.52 -4.36 8.04
CA THR A 2 -10.00 -4.34 8.12
C THR A 2 -10.61 -5.56 8.83
N GLY A 3 -9.78 -6.41 9.46
CA GLY A 3 -10.22 -7.70 10.02
C GLY A 3 -10.63 -8.73 8.94
N ASN A 4 -10.26 -8.50 7.68
CA ASN A 4 -10.59 -9.44 6.61
C ASN A 4 -9.74 -10.70 6.74
N ARG A 5 -10.37 -11.85 6.56
CA ARG A 5 -9.69 -13.15 6.50
C ARG A 5 -9.23 -13.42 5.07
N ALA A 6 -8.05 -13.99 4.94
CA ALA A 6 -7.36 -14.27 3.68
C ALA A 6 -6.47 -15.49 3.88
N LEU A 7 -6.09 -16.19 2.79
CA LEU A 7 -5.24 -17.39 2.88
C LEU A 7 -3.89 -17.07 3.54
N CYS A 8 -3.31 -15.91 3.24
CA CYS A 8 -2.12 -15.39 3.92
C CYS A 8 -2.06 -13.86 3.87
N CYS A 9 -1.14 -13.26 4.62
CA CYS A 9 -0.96 -11.81 4.65
C CYS A 9 -0.54 -11.19 3.30
N GLN A 10 0.00 -12.00 2.39
CA GLN A 10 0.43 -11.62 1.04
C GLN A 10 -0.60 -11.95 -0.03
N SER A 11 -1.79 -12.48 0.31
CA SER A 11 -2.78 -12.83 -0.71
C SER A 11 -3.39 -11.57 -1.35
N LYS A 12 -3.91 -11.74 -2.58
CA LYS A 12 -4.48 -10.65 -3.37
C LYS A 12 -5.64 -9.97 -2.63
N VAL A 13 -5.91 -8.70 -2.91
CA VAL A 13 -7.01 -7.98 -2.25
C VAL A 13 -8.39 -8.62 -2.52
N SER A 14 -8.55 -9.28 -3.67
CA SER A 14 -9.75 -10.07 -4.01
C SER A 14 -9.98 -11.26 -3.09
N ASP A 15 -8.93 -11.76 -2.44
CA ASP A 15 -8.92 -12.89 -1.51
C ASP A 15 -9.41 -12.52 -0.10
N ARG A 16 -9.80 -11.26 0.13
CA ARG A 16 -10.07 -10.75 1.46
C ARG A 16 -11.56 -10.84 1.77
N HIS A 17 -11.93 -11.89 2.49
CA HIS A 17 -13.30 -12.14 2.92
C HIS A 17 -13.67 -11.26 4.11
N LYS A 18 -14.79 -10.56 3.96
CA LYS A 18 -15.36 -9.68 4.98
C LYS A 18 -16.42 -10.44 5.76
N ASP A 19 -16.46 -10.21 7.07
CA ASP A 19 -17.59 -10.57 7.93
C ASP A 19 -17.90 -12.08 8.06
N LEU A 20 -16.96 -12.97 7.68
CA LEU A 20 -17.02 -14.41 8.02
C LEU A 20 -16.42 -14.66 9.40
N SER A 21 -17.03 -15.56 10.18
CA SER A 21 -16.40 -16.16 11.36
C SER A 21 -15.18 -17.00 10.98
N LEU A 22 -14.31 -17.31 11.94
CA LEU A 22 -13.19 -18.22 11.69
C LEU A 22 -13.66 -19.56 11.12
N ASP A 23 -14.71 -20.16 11.69
CA ASP A 23 -15.18 -21.48 11.30
C ASP A 23 -15.74 -21.51 9.87
N GLU A 24 -16.51 -20.48 9.50
CA GLU A 24 -17.02 -20.31 8.15
C GLU A 24 -15.90 -20.07 7.13
N PHE A 25 -14.91 -19.25 7.51
CA PHE A 25 -13.77 -18.99 6.62
C PHE A 25 -12.89 -20.23 6.46
N TRP A 26 -12.60 -20.94 7.56
CA TRP A 26 -11.64 -22.04 7.63
C TRP A 26 -12.00 -23.22 6.72
N ASN A 27 -13.29 -23.48 6.52
CA ASN A 27 -13.80 -24.48 5.58
C ASN A 27 -14.74 -23.87 4.52
N SER A 28 -14.49 -22.62 4.14
CA SER A 28 -15.10 -22.01 2.97
C SER A 28 -14.69 -22.74 1.68
N ASP A 29 -15.53 -22.69 0.64
CA ASP A 29 -15.21 -23.26 -0.68
C ASP A 29 -13.87 -22.75 -1.22
N HIS A 30 -13.56 -21.51 -0.85
CA HIS A 30 -12.31 -20.84 -1.14
C HIS A 30 -11.08 -21.57 -0.58
N LEU A 31 -11.02 -21.80 0.74
CA LEU A 31 -9.88 -22.50 1.36
C LEU A 31 -9.85 -23.99 1.02
N LYS A 32 -11.01 -24.63 0.91
CA LYS A 32 -11.10 -26.04 0.49
C LYS A 32 -10.48 -26.26 -0.89
N ASN A 33 -10.80 -25.39 -1.85
CA ASN A 33 -10.20 -25.45 -3.18
C ASN A 33 -8.67 -25.24 -3.15
N ALA A 34 -8.19 -24.30 -2.31
CA ALA A 34 -6.75 -24.10 -2.14
C ALA A 34 -6.05 -25.36 -1.59
N ARG A 35 -6.60 -26.00 -0.55
CA ARG A 35 -6.05 -27.26 0.01
C ARG A 35 -6.07 -28.39 -1.00
N LYS A 36 -7.17 -28.55 -1.74
CA LYS A 36 -7.30 -29.56 -2.80
C LYS A 36 -6.20 -29.42 -3.85
N LEU A 37 -5.99 -28.22 -4.40
CA LEU A 37 -4.94 -27.97 -5.37
C LEU A 37 -3.55 -28.30 -4.81
N MET A 38 -3.27 -27.88 -3.56
CA MET A 38 -1.99 -28.18 -2.89
C MET A 38 -1.77 -29.68 -2.71
N MET A 39 -2.78 -30.45 -2.28
CA MET A 39 -2.69 -31.91 -2.15
C MET A 39 -2.50 -32.63 -3.50
N GLU A 40 -3.01 -32.06 -4.59
CA GLU A 40 -2.77 -32.54 -5.96
C GLU A 40 -1.36 -32.14 -6.50
N GLY A 41 -0.53 -31.49 -5.69
CA GLY A 41 0.80 -31.00 -6.09
C GLY A 41 0.76 -29.76 -6.98
N THR A 42 -0.39 -29.09 -7.09
CA THR A 42 -0.59 -27.91 -7.92
C THR A 42 -0.63 -26.64 -7.05
N ALA A 43 0.23 -25.68 -7.34
CA ALA A 43 0.21 -24.41 -6.63
C ALA A 43 -1.09 -23.63 -6.95
N PRO A 44 -1.83 -23.14 -5.95
CA PRO A 44 -3.04 -22.37 -6.20
C PRO A 44 -2.67 -20.92 -6.56
N VAL A 45 -2.26 -20.70 -7.81
CA VAL A 45 -1.66 -19.45 -8.31
C VAL A 45 -2.57 -18.24 -8.11
N GLU A 46 -3.90 -18.43 -8.14
CA GLU A 46 -4.85 -17.35 -7.87
C GLU A 46 -4.64 -16.72 -6.48
N PHE A 47 -4.25 -17.52 -5.49
CA PHE A 47 -4.08 -17.11 -4.10
C PHE A 47 -2.61 -16.87 -3.73
N CYS A 48 -1.71 -17.66 -4.31
CA CYS A 48 -0.28 -17.71 -3.96
C CYS A 48 0.63 -17.06 -5.00
N ASP A 49 0.10 -16.24 -5.91
CA ASP A 49 0.83 -15.57 -7.01
C ASP A 49 2.16 -14.94 -6.56
N ILE A 50 2.19 -14.29 -5.40
CA ILE A 50 3.43 -13.70 -4.86
C ILE A 50 4.47 -14.79 -4.55
N CYS A 51 4.08 -15.95 -4.01
CA CYS A 51 5.03 -17.03 -3.77
C CYS A 51 5.44 -17.76 -5.06
N VAL A 52 4.54 -17.88 -6.04
CA VAL A 52 4.80 -18.60 -7.30
C VAL A 52 5.61 -17.75 -8.28
N ASN A 53 5.28 -16.46 -8.40
CA ASN A 53 5.77 -15.60 -9.47
C ASN A 53 6.63 -14.42 -8.99
N SER A 54 6.77 -14.17 -7.68
CA SER A 54 7.58 -13.02 -7.24
C SER A 54 9.09 -13.30 -7.29
N ASN A 55 9.79 -12.45 -8.05
CA ASN A 55 11.24 -12.26 -7.98
C ASN A 55 11.65 -11.24 -6.89
N LEU A 56 10.68 -10.73 -6.10
CA LEU A 56 10.85 -9.60 -5.19
C LEU A 56 10.65 -10.00 -3.73
N GLY A 57 11.48 -10.95 -3.28
CA GLY A 57 12.20 -10.79 -2.02
C GLY A 57 11.59 -11.30 -0.71
N SER A 58 10.31 -11.69 -0.60
CA SER A 58 9.87 -12.28 0.68
C SER A 58 10.17 -13.78 0.72
N ALA A 59 11.37 -14.19 1.16
CA ALA A 59 11.65 -15.59 1.51
C ALA A 59 10.78 -16.09 2.68
N LYS A 60 10.21 -15.15 3.46
CA LYS A 60 9.49 -15.40 4.71
C LYS A 60 8.28 -16.35 4.62
N PRO A 61 7.35 -16.26 3.65
CA PRO A 61 6.24 -17.20 3.60
C PRO A 61 6.73 -18.64 3.43
N LEU A 62 7.66 -18.88 2.50
CA LEU A 62 8.18 -20.22 2.25
C LEU A 62 9.00 -20.77 3.43
N GLU A 63 9.85 -19.96 4.04
CA GLU A 63 10.62 -20.37 5.23
C GLU A 63 9.72 -20.66 6.44
N LEU A 64 8.68 -19.86 6.64
CA LEU A 64 7.67 -20.10 7.67
C LEU A 64 6.95 -21.44 7.42
N PHE A 65 6.55 -21.73 6.18
CA PHE A 65 5.90 -23.01 5.86
C PHE A 65 6.85 -24.20 6.03
N LYS A 66 8.16 -24.03 5.78
CA LYS A 66 9.16 -25.08 6.04
C LYS A 66 9.26 -25.46 7.52
N GLU A 67 9.01 -24.53 8.45
CA GLU A 67 8.95 -24.82 9.90
C GLU A 67 7.95 -25.95 10.21
N PHE A 68 6.86 -26.02 9.45
CA PHE A 68 5.76 -26.99 9.63
C PHE A 68 5.83 -28.19 8.68
N SER A 69 6.91 -28.36 7.90
CA SER A 69 7.06 -29.48 6.96
C SER A 69 6.94 -30.86 7.63
N HIS A 70 7.36 -30.98 8.88
CA HIS A 70 7.23 -32.21 9.67
C HIS A 70 5.78 -32.62 9.97
N LEU A 71 4.80 -31.72 9.75
CA LEU A 71 3.37 -31.99 9.94
C LEU A 71 2.66 -32.36 8.64
N GLU A 72 3.34 -32.34 7.49
CA GLU A 72 2.70 -32.47 6.17
C GLU A 72 1.82 -33.72 6.04
N GLU A 73 2.35 -34.89 6.40
CA GLU A 73 1.60 -36.16 6.35
C GLU A 73 0.36 -36.13 7.26
N GLU A 74 0.50 -35.58 8.45
CA GLU A 74 -0.60 -35.45 9.41
C GLU A 74 -1.69 -34.51 8.87
N LEU A 75 -1.31 -33.34 8.37
CA LEU A 75 -2.23 -32.35 7.82
C LEU A 75 -3.01 -32.90 6.62
N ILE A 76 -2.34 -33.66 5.74
CA ILE A 76 -2.98 -34.32 4.60
C ILE A 76 -3.96 -35.39 5.11
N SER A 77 -3.58 -36.21 6.10
CA SER A 77 -4.45 -37.25 6.66
C SER A 77 -5.73 -36.72 7.32
N GLN A 78 -5.69 -35.46 7.76
CA GLN A 78 -6.80 -34.74 8.41
C GLN A 78 -7.62 -33.88 7.45
N THR A 79 -7.30 -33.90 6.16
CA THR A 79 -7.99 -33.16 5.09
C THR A 79 -8.75 -34.12 4.19
N ASP A 80 -10.07 -33.93 4.08
CA ASP A 80 -10.93 -34.73 3.22
C ASP A 80 -10.63 -34.45 1.73
N SER A 81 -11.06 -35.36 0.84
CA SER A 81 -10.84 -35.24 -0.60
C SER A 81 -11.46 -33.98 -1.25
N ASP A 82 -12.44 -33.37 -0.60
CA ASP A 82 -13.05 -32.11 -1.04
C ASP A 82 -12.32 -30.85 -0.52
N GLY A 83 -11.26 -31.04 0.27
CA GLY A 83 -10.47 -29.98 0.91
C GLY A 83 -10.95 -29.55 2.30
N THR A 84 -12.00 -30.19 2.85
CA THR A 84 -12.46 -29.94 4.22
C THR A 84 -11.38 -30.36 5.21
N PHE A 85 -10.97 -29.46 6.10
CA PHE A 85 -9.99 -29.76 7.14
C PHE A 85 -10.67 -29.89 8.50
N SER A 86 -10.42 -31.02 9.18
CA SER A 86 -11.12 -31.40 10.40
C SER A 86 -10.63 -30.68 11.66
N GLN A 87 -9.37 -30.22 11.67
CA GLN A 87 -8.77 -29.53 12.82
C GLN A 87 -8.92 -28.01 12.74
N LYS A 88 -8.66 -27.33 13.86
CA LYS A 88 -8.57 -25.87 13.95
C LYS A 88 -7.15 -25.38 13.62
N PRO A 89 -6.98 -24.08 13.31
CA PRO A 89 -5.65 -23.50 13.17
C PRO A 89 -4.86 -23.65 14.48
N PHE A 90 -3.58 -24.01 14.39
CA PHE A 90 -2.67 -24.03 15.55
C PHE A 90 -1.71 -22.82 15.57
N TYR A 91 -1.62 -22.09 14.44
CA TYR A 91 -0.81 -20.88 14.29
C TYR A 91 -1.69 -19.67 13.99
N TYR A 92 -1.51 -18.62 14.79
CA TYR A 92 -2.33 -17.43 14.74
C TYR A 92 -1.48 -16.16 14.59
N ASP A 93 -1.70 -15.41 13.51
CA ASP A 93 -1.06 -14.13 13.20
C ASP A 93 -2.08 -13.00 13.29
N TYR A 94 -2.00 -12.16 14.34
CA TYR A 94 -3.02 -11.14 14.62
C TYR A 94 -2.49 -9.70 14.69
N ARG A 95 -3.40 -8.78 14.39
CA ARG A 95 -3.19 -7.32 14.30
C ARG A 95 -4.34 -6.67 15.06
N ILE A 96 -4.17 -6.56 16.38
CA ILE A 96 -5.27 -6.27 17.31
C ILE A 96 -5.51 -4.77 17.42
N ASP A 97 -4.46 -4.02 17.76
CA ASP A 97 -4.49 -2.58 17.91
C ASP A 97 -3.24 -1.97 17.24
N ASN A 98 -3.18 -0.64 17.18
CA ASN A 98 -2.08 0.13 16.60
C ASN A 98 -1.28 0.92 17.66
N ALA A 99 -1.57 0.77 18.96
CA ALA A 99 -0.87 1.49 20.01
C ALA A 99 0.65 1.30 19.87
N CYS A 100 1.39 2.39 19.63
CA CYS A 100 2.82 2.36 19.36
C CYS A 100 3.51 3.60 19.95
N ASN A 101 4.73 3.41 20.45
CA ASN A 101 5.55 4.51 20.95
C ASN A 101 6.38 5.22 19.87
N LEU A 102 6.38 4.73 18.62
CA LEU A 102 7.17 5.29 17.51
C LEU A 102 6.28 5.85 16.39
N SER A 103 6.82 6.81 15.64
CA SER A 103 6.23 7.46 14.47
C SER A 103 7.06 7.20 13.21
N CYS A 104 7.41 5.93 12.96
CA CYS A 104 8.31 5.57 11.86
C CYS A 104 7.81 6.05 10.50
N ARG A 105 8.71 6.57 9.66
CA ARG A 105 8.38 7.21 8.36
C ARG A 105 7.82 6.24 7.32
N MET A 106 8.19 4.98 7.40
CA MET A 106 7.69 3.90 6.54
C MET A 106 6.43 3.21 7.09
N CYS A 107 5.94 3.58 8.28
CA CYS A 107 4.72 3.02 8.85
C CYS A 107 3.46 3.77 8.38
N CYS A 108 2.32 3.10 8.47
CA CYS A 108 1.01 3.69 8.23
C CYS A 108 0.22 3.91 9.53
N ALA A 109 -0.89 4.66 9.45
CA ALA A 109 -1.77 4.95 10.57
C ALA A 109 -2.33 3.67 11.23
N GLU A 110 -2.57 2.61 10.45
CA GLU A 110 -3.06 1.34 10.99
C GLU A 110 -2.01 0.56 11.79
N ALA A 111 -0.72 0.91 11.70
CA ALA A 111 0.37 0.25 12.40
C ALA A 111 0.96 1.09 13.56
N SER A 112 0.60 2.37 13.66
CA SER A 112 1.05 3.25 14.76
C SER A 112 0.01 4.30 15.11
N SER A 113 -0.41 4.31 16.37
CA SER A 113 -1.31 5.31 16.95
C SER A 113 -0.73 6.73 16.93
N LYS A 114 0.60 6.88 16.95
CA LYS A 114 1.26 8.19 16.76
C LYS A 114 1.06 8.70 15.33
N ILE A 115 1.26 7.84 14.33
CA ILE A 115 1.02 8.18 12.93
C ILE A 115 -0.46 8.46 12.69
N GLU A 116 -1.37 7.64 13.23
CA GLU A 116 -2.81 7.87 13.19
C GLU A 116 -3.16 9.27 13.69
N LYS A 117 -2.67 9.66 14.88
CA LYS A 117 -2.92 10.99 15.43
C LYS A 117 -2.44 12.11 14.50
N GLY A 118 -1.26 11.96 13.90
CA GLY A 118 -0.73 12.92 12.93
C GLY A 118 -1.63 13.01 11.69
N VAL A 119 -1.91 11.89 11.04
CA VAL A 119 -2.74 11.80 9.84
C VAL A 119 -4.14 12.37 10.08
N MET A 120 -4.74 12.16 11.25
CA MET A 120 -6.06 12.72 11.59
C MET A 120 -6.05 14.25 11.78
N THR A 121 -4.89 14.84 12.08
CA THR A 121 -4.74 16.26 12.43
C THR A 121 -4.37 17.14 11.24
N ILE A 122 -3.52 16.64 10.35
CA ILE A 122 -2.96 17.41 9.23
C ILE A 122 -4.03 17.76 8.17
N SER A 123 -3.81 18.86 7.44
CA SER A 123 -4.74 19.41 6.43
C SER A 123 -4.77 18.59 5.14
N SER A 124 -3.65 17.99 4.77
CA SER A 124 -3.49 17.15 3.57
C SER A 124 -4.24 15.82 3.63
N THR A 125 -4.79 15.43 4.78
CA THR A 125 -5.64 14.23 4.92
C THR A 125 -7.10 14.58 4.69
N SER A 126 -7.72 13.99 3.67
CA SER A 126 -9.13 14.20 3.36
C SER A 126 -10.07 13.57 4.40
N GLU A 127 -11.29 14.09 4.53
CA GLU A 127 -12.29 13.53 5.44
C GLU A 127 -12.65 12.08 5.10
N GLU A 128 -12.73 11.75 3.80
CA GLU A 128 -12.95 10.37 3.34
C GLU A 128 -11.83 9.42 3.82
N GLU A 129 -10.58 9.87 3.83
CA GLU A 129 -9.47 9.07 4.35
C GLU A 129 -9.59 8.86 5.87
N LYS A 130 -9.96 9.91 6.61
CA LYS A 130 -10.20 9.86 8.05
C LYS A 130 -11.34 8.90 8.39
N GLU A 131 -12.48 9.00 7.71
CA GLU A 131 -13.62 8.09 7.86
C GLU A 131 -13.23 6.64 7.60
N LYS A 132 -12.44 6.37 6.54
CA LYS A 132 -11.93 5.03 6.23
C LYS A 132 -11.03 4.48 7.33
N LEU A 133 -10.18 5.32 7.93
CA LEU A 133 -9.32 4.91 9.05
C LEU A 133 -10.15 4.56 10.29
N ILE A 134 -11.14 5.38 10.65
CA ILE A 134 -12.04 5.14 11.79
C ILE A 134 -12.84 3.85 11.59
N ALA A 135 -13.45 3.68 10.40
CA ALA A 135 -14.26 2.50 10.10
C ALA A 135 -13.46 1.19 10.19
N LYS A 136 -12.18 1.21 9.81
CA LYS A 136 -11.26 0.06 9.93
C LYS A 136 -11.02 -0.33 11.38
N LYS A 137 -10.84 0.65 12.28
CA LYS A 137 -10.49 0.41 13.69
C LYS A 137 -11.60 -0.31 14.46
N ASN A 138 -12.85 0.15 14.29
CA ASN A 138 -14.00 -0.39 15.00
C ASN A 138 -14.26 -1.88 14.70
N LYS A 139 -13.91 -2.37 13.51
CA LYS A 139 -14.10 -3.78 13.12
C LYS A 139 -13.15 -4.75 13.84
N ASN A 140 -11.93 -4.33 14.19
CA ASN A 140 -10.89 -5.23 14.71
C ASN A 140 -11.14 -5.66 16.16
N ILE A 141 -11.57 -4.73 17.03
CA ILE A 141 -11.66 -4.97 18.48
C ILE A 141 -12.85 -5.88 18.85
N ILE A 142 -13.98 -5.72 18.17
CA ILE A 142 -15.25 -6.36 18.58
C ILE A 142 -15.27 -7.88 18.28
N SER A 143 -14.51 -8.36 17.31
CA SER A 143 -14.64 -9.74 16.81
C SER A 143 -13.49 -10.68 17.18
N ILE A 144 -12.27 -10.18 17.39
CA ILE A 144 -11.06 -11.01 17.37
C ILE A 144 -10.70 -11.59 18.74
N ILE A 145 -10.79 -10.81 19.83
CA ILE A 145 -10.29 -11.23 21.15
C ILE A 145 -11.03 -12.45 21.72
N PRO A 146 -12.38 -12.52 21.73
CA PRO A 146 -13.08 -13.69 22.23
C PRO A 146 -12.79 -14.96 21.42
N GLU A 147 -12.51 -14.83 20.12
CA GLU A 147 -12.15 -15.94 19.24
C GLU A 147 -10.79 -16.53 19.64
N ILE A 148 -9.80 -15.67 19.90
CA ILE A 148 -8.45 -16.08 20.31
C ILE A 148 -8.46 -16.75 21.68
N ILE A 149 -9.17 -16.16 22.65
CA ILE A 149 -9.25 -16.71 24.01
C ILE A 149 -9.84 -18.13 23.95
N ARG A 150 -10.93 -18.34 23.20
CA ARG A 150 -11.50 -19.68 23.02
C ARG A 150 -10.54 -20.67 22.38
N ALA A 151 -9.74 -20.24 21.40
CA ALA A 151 -8.74 -21.10 20.76
C ALA A 151 -7.57 -21.45 21.71
N ILE A 152 -7.18 -20.53 22.58
CA ILE A 152 -6.17 -20.80 23.62
C ILE A 152 -6.73 -21.81 24.63
N GLU A 153 -7.96 -21.60 25.09
CA GLU A 153 -8.63 -22.46 26.06
C GLU A 153 -8.96 -23.85 25.49
N SER A 154 -9.12 -24.01 24.17
CA SER A 154 -9.31 -25.33 23.53
C SER A 154 -8.04 -26.19 23.54
N GLY A 155 -6.87 -25.57 23.76
CA GLY A 155 -5.59 -26.26 23.82
C GLY A 155 -4.93 -26.52 22.46
N GLU A 156 -5.53 -26.04 21.36
CA GLU A 156 -5.10 -26.34 19.99
C GLU A 156 -4.00 -25.38 19.47
N VAL A 157 -3.82 -24.24 20.14
CA VAL A 157 -2.86 -23.20 19.74
C VAL A 157 -1.44 -23.60 20.13
N SER A 158 -0.54 -23.68 19.15
CA SER A 158 0.89 -23.97 19.36
C SER A 158 1.80 -22.77 19.10
N LYS A 159 1.35 -21.79 18.31
CA LYS A 159 2.13 -20.57 18.03
C LYS A 159 1.23 -19.34 17.92
N LEU A 160 1.61 -18.29 18.65
CA LEU A 160 0.99 -16.97 18.57
C LEU A 160 2.00 -15.98 17.99
N TYR A 161 1.59 -15.20 17.00
CA TYR A 161 2.39 -14.14 16.40
C TYR A 161 1.72 -12.79 16.59
N PHE A 162 2.46 -11.89 17.21
CA PHE A 162 2.03 -10.54 17.53
C PHE A 162 2.83 -9.53 16.71
N ALA A 163 2.13 -8.75 15.88
CA ALA A 163 2.68 -7.56 15.24
C ALA A 163 1.61 -6.47 15.07
N SER A 164 2.02 -5.32 14.52
CA SER A 164 1.29 -4.03 14.52
C SER A 164 1.27 -3.35 15.89
N GLY A 165 1.48 -2.02 15.87
CA GLY A 165 1.81 -1.26 17.06
C GLY A 165 3.09 -1.79 17.76
N GLU A 166 3.20 -1.51 19.05
CA GLU A 166 4.12 -2.17 19.97
C GLU A 166 3.25 -2.94 20.98
N GLY A 167 3.23 -4.27 20.88
CA GLY A 167 2.24 -5.13 21.55
C GLY A 167 2.14 -4.91 23.05
N VAL A 168 3.26 -4.76 23.76
CA VAL A 168 3.25 -4.53 25.22
C VAL A 168 2.62 -3.21 25.67
N LEU A 169 2.28 -2.31 24.74
CA LEU A 169 1.50 -1.09 25.01
C LEU A 169 -0.01 -1.28 24.82
N GLN A 170 -0.43 -2.43 24.30
CA GLN A 170 -1.83 -2.76 24.00
C GLN A 170 -2.42 -3.55 25.15
N LYS A 171 -3.63 -3.18 25.59
CA LYS A 171 -4.31 -3.85 26.71
C LYS A 171 -4.65 -5.30 26.34
N GLU A 172 -5.11 -5.50 25.12
CA GLU A 172 -5.58 -6.75 24.57
C GLU A 172 -4.43 -7.75 24.40
N PHE A 173 -3.21 -7.27 24.10
CA PHE A 173 -2.01 -8.10 24.12
C PHE A 173 -1.83 -8.75 25.50
N TRP A 174 -1.94 -7.96 26.56
CA TRP A 174 -1.81 -8.49 27.93
C TRP A 174 -2.95 -9.44 28.31
N GLN A 175 -4.18 -9.18 27.87
CA GLN A 175 -5.29 -10.11 28.07
C GLN A 175 -5.00 -11.50 27.47
N ILE A 176 -4.39 -11.55 26.28
CA ILE A 176 -4.02 -12.80 25.63
C ILE A 176 -2.85 -13.47 26.36
N ILE A 177 -1.80 -12.72 26.72
CA ILE A 177 -0.64 -13.26 27.45
C ILE A 177 -1.06 -13.84 28.80
N ASP A 178 -1.92 -13.13 29.53
CA ASP A 178 -2.41 -13.57 30.83
C ASP A 178 -3.30 -14.81 30.68
N CYS A 179 -4.18 -14.86 29.67
CA CYS A 179 -4.95 -16.07 29.34
C CYS A 179 -4.05 -17.27 29.06
N CYS A 180 -3.01 -17.14 28.23
CA CYS A 180 -2.07 -18.23 27.97
C CYS A 180 -1.42 -18.77 29.25
N ILE A 181 -1.07 -17.88 30.18
CA ILE A 181 -0.39 -18.22 31.43
C ILE A 181 -1.37 -18.85 32.42
N GLU A 182 -2.52 -18.22 32.64
CA GLU A 182 -3.53 -18.63 33.61
C GLU A 182 -4.20 -19.95 33.23
N SER A 183 -4.36 -20.22 31.92
CA SER A 183 -4.83 -21.50 31.40
C SER A 183 -3.73 -22.57 31.33
N ASP A 184 -2.51 -22.31 31.83
CA ASP A 184 -1.37 -23.24 31.83
C ASP A 184 -0.95 -23.71 30.42
N MET A 185 -1.29 -22.90 29.40
CA MET A 185 -1.05 -23.20 27.99
C MET A 185 0.29 -22.65 27.49
N ALA A 186 0.80 -21.57 28.08
CA ALA A 186 2.02 -20.89 27.65
C ALA A 186 3.22 -21.84 27.51
N LYS A 187 3.37 -22.81 28.43
CA LYS A 187 4.45 -23.81 28.44
C LYS A 187 4.48 -24.73 27.21
N ASN A 188 3.40 -24.76 26.44
CA ASN A 188 3.28 -25.54 25.20
C ASN A 188 3.36 -24.66 23.94
N MET A 189 3.43 -23.33 24.08
CA MET A 189 3.30 -22.37 22.99
C MET A 189 4.60 -21.66 22.64
N THR A 190 4.80 -21.42 21.35
CA THR A 190 5.78 -20.46 20.85
C THR A 190 5.13 -19.09 20.71
N MET A 191 5.72 -18.07 21.35
CA MET A 191 5.33 -16.69 21.16
C MET A 191 6.32 -16.00 20.22
N ALA A 192 5.86 -15.56 19.05
CA ALA A 192 6.59 -14.70 18.15
C ALA A 192 6.13 -13.24 18.35
N TYR A 193 7.05 -12.34 18.62
CA TYR A 193 6.74 -10.95 18.97
C TYR A 193 7.59 -9.96 18.18
N HIS A 194 6.94 -9.16 17.32
CA HIS A 194 7.57 -8.01 16.69
C HIS A 194 7.68 -6.85 17.67
N THR A 195 8.90 -6.36 17.89
CA THR A 195 9.17 -5.20 18.76
C THR A 195 10.15 -4.24 18.12
N ASN A 196 10.01 -2.96 18.44
CA ASN A 196 11.00 -1.94 18.12
C ASN A 196 12.13 -1.84 19.17
N LEU A 197 12.03 -2.60 20.26
CA LEU A 197 13.02 -2.70 21.34
C LEU A 197 13.44 -1.35 21.96
N SER A 198 12.55 -0.35 21.93
CA SER A 198 12.87 1.03 22.35
C SER A 198 12.21 1.47 23.66
N LEU A 199 11.47 0.57 24.32
CA LEU A 199 10.81 0.85 25.60
C LEU A 199 11.80 0.98 26.76
N PRO A 200 11.42 1.64 27.87
CA PRO A 200 12.28 1.73 29.06
C PRO A 200 12.71 0.34 29.54
N LEU A 201 14.01 0.17 29.85
CA LEU A 201 14.59 -1.13 30.20
C LEU A 201 13.86 -1.80 31.39
N ASP A 202 13.42 -1.03 32.38
CA ASP A 202 12.68 -1.59 33.53
C ASP A 202 11.30 -2.12 33.15
N LEU A 203 10.64 -1.52 32.16
CA LEU A 203 9.41 -2.08 31.60
C LEU A 203 9.73 -3.38 30.84
N MET A 204 10.85 -3.41 30.11
CA MET A 204 11.30 -4.61 29.40
C MET A 204 11.55 -5.78 30.34
N LYS A 205 12.32 -5.56 31.40
CA LYS A 205 12.57 -6.57 32.44
C LYS A 205 11.28 -7.17 32.99
N LYS A 206 10.24 -6.35 33.20
CA LYS A 206 8.93 -6.81 33.70
C LYS A 206 8.22 -7.72 32.70
N TYR A 207 8.15 -7.35 31.43
CA TYR A 207 7.44 -8.19 30.45
C TYR A 207 8.22 -9.45 30.09
N PHE A 208 9.57 -9.41 30.08
CA PHE A 208 10.37 -10.61 29.85
C PHE A 208 10.17 -11.68 30.93
N LEU A 209 9.84 -11.28 32.16
CA LEU A 209 9.49 -12.23 33.21
C LEU A 209 8.21 -13.01 32.86
N LYS A 210 7.17 -12.35 32.32
CA LYS A 210 5.97 -13.04 31.84
C LYS A 210 6.27 -13.90 30.60
N PHE A 211 7.06 -13.38 29.67
CA PHE A 211 7.43 -14.11 28.45
C PHE A 211 8.21 -15.40 28.74
N SER A 212 8.97 -15.45 29.84
CA SER A 212 9.72 -16.65 30.25
C SER A 212 8.85 -17.86 30.61
N GLN A 213 7.53 -17.69 30.73
CA GLN A 213 6.59 -18.80 30.94
C GLN A 213 6.19 -19.52 29.65
N PHE A 214 6.49 -18.93 28.48
CA PHE A 214 6.25 -19.58 27.20
C PHE A 214 7.30 -20.65 26.92
N LYS A 215 6.90 -21.72 26.21
CA LYS A 215 7.82 -22.77 25.72
C LYS A 215 9.02 -22.16 24.99
N LYS A 216 8.74 -21.18 24.14
CA LYS A 216 9.72 -20.49 23.30
C LYS A 216 9.26 -19.06 23.04
N VAL A 217 10.21 -18.13 23.08
CA VAL A 217 10.00 -16.74 22.70
C VAL A 217 10.91 -16.38 21.53
N GLU A 218 10.29 -15.97 20.43
CA GLU A 218 10.95 -15.49 19.21
C GLU A 218 10.74 -13.97 19.13
N LEU A 219 11.76 -13.21 19.49
CA LEU A 219 11.73 -11.77 19.30
C LEU A 219 12.13 -11.43 17.87
N ILE A 220 11.26 -10.70 17.19
CA ILE A 220 11.52 -10.19 15.86
C ILE A 220 11.76 -8.68 15.97
N VAL A 221 13.03 -8.30 16.04
CA VAL A 221 13.46 -6.93 16.34
C VAL A 221 13.47 -6.12 15.06
N SER A 222 12.68 -5.07 15.04
CA SER A 222 12.53 -4.23 13.84
C SER A 222 13.57 -3.10 13.86
N ILE A 223 14.57 -3.17 12.98
CA ILE A 223 15.65 -2.18 12.84
C ILE A 223 16.04 -2.02 11.37
N ASP A 224 16.29 -0.80 10.91
CA ASP A 224 16.47 -0.53 9.48
C ASP A 224 17.75 0.26 9.14
N ALA A 225 18.51 0.71 10.13
CA ALA A 225 19.79 1.42 9.98
C ALA A 225 20.50 1.47 11.36
N GLU A 226 21.63 2.15 11.42
CA GLU A 226 22.36 2.48 12.65
C GLU A 226 22.29 3.98 12.99
N GLY A 227 22.43 4.31 14.28
CA GLY A 227 22.71 5.66 14.74
C GLY A 227 21.62 6.67 14.38
N LYS A 228 22.04 7.84 13.88
CA LYS A 228 21.10 8.91 13.51
C LYS A 228 20.17 8.52 12.37
N SER A 229 20.62 7.64 11.47
CA SER A 229 19.80 7.19 10.34
C SER A 229 18.61 6.37 10.82
N VAL A 230 18.78 5.50 11.82
CA VAL A 230 17.62 4.78 12.37
C VAL A 230 16.73 5.64 13.24
N GLU A 231 17.27 6.63 13.95
CA GLU A 231 16.44 7.62 14.65
C GLU A 231 15.61 8.46 13.66
N PHE A 232 16.12 8.70 12.45
CA PHE A 232 15.39 9.37 11.37
C PHE A 232 14.29 8.47 10.78
N ILE A 233 14.60 7.21 10.46
CA ILE A 233 13.63 6.26 9.91
C ILE A 233 12.53 5.95 10.94
N ARG A 234 12.94 5.64 12.17
CA ARG A 234 12.11 5.21 13.31
C ARG A 234 11.99 6.33 14.35
N ASP A 235 11.38 7.43 13.94
CA ASP A 235 11.18 8.59 14.80
C ASP A 235 10.60 8.22 16.19
N GLY A 236 11.28 8.70 17.23
CA GLY A 236 11.05 8.32 18.63
C GLY A 236 12.00 7.26 19.18
N LEU A 237 12.68 6.47 18.32
CA LEU A 237 13.73 5.55 18.74
C LEU A 237 14.97 6.35 19.18
N LYS A 238 15.70 5.82 20.15
CA LYS A 238 16.98 6.36 20.61
C LYS A 238 18.04 5.29 20.51
N TRP A 239 19.08 5.53 19.70
CA TRP A 239 20.06 4.51 19.32
C TRP A 239 20.75 3.89 20.54
N ASN A 240 21.28 4.72 21.43
CA ASN A 240 21.98 4.24 22.63
C ASN A 240 21.07 3.41 23.54
N LYS A 241 19.79 3.78 23.62
CA LYS A 241 18.80 3.02 24.39
C LYS A 241 18.47 1.68 23.72
N PHE A 242 18.34 1.69 22.40
CA PHE A 242 18.15 0.47 21.62
C PHE A 242 19.32 -0.49 21.83
N ILE A 243 20.58 -0.02 21.80
CA ILE A 243 21.77 -0.84 22.07
C ILE A 243 21.74 -1.42 23.50
N GLN A 244 21.44 -0.60 24.50
CA GLN A 244 21.28 -1.08 25.88
C GLN A 244 20.23 -2.19 25.99
N ASN A 245 19.09 -2.03 25.30
CA ASN A 245 18.01 -2.99 25.32
C ASN A 245 18.35 -4.27 24.53
N LEU A 246 19.06 -4.14 23.41
CA LEU A 246 19.58 -5.24 22.60
C LEU A 246 20.51 -6.12 23.44
N GLU A 247 21.52 -5.51 24.07
CA GLU A 247 22.47 -6.22 24.91
C GLU A 247 21.79 -6.98 26.05
N TYR A 248 20.75 -6.38 26.65
CA TYR A 248 19.94 -7.07 27.66
C TYR A 248 19.17 -8.28 27.08
N SER A 249 18.60 -8.17 25.88
CA SER A 249 17.75 -9.21 25.32
C SER A 249 18.52 -10.37 24.66
N MET A 250 19.77 -10.19 24.26
CA MET A 250 20.55 -11.21 23.50
C MET A 250 20.60 -12.58 24.20
N ASN A 251 20.60 -12.61 25.53
CA ASN A 251 20.68 -13.85 26.32
C ASN A 251 19.32 -14.34 26.84
N LYS A 252 18.19 -13.77 26.41
CA LYS A 252 16.85 -14.05 26.96
C LYS A 252 15.88 -14.71 26.00
N SER A 253 16.11 -14.58 24.70
CA SER A 253 15.17 -15.01 23.68
C SER A 253 15.89 -15.24 22.36
N MET A 254 15.32 -16.09 21.50
CA MET A 254 15.79 -16.18 20.12
C MET A 254 15.46 -14.87 19.40
N GLN A 255 16.46 -14.22 18.80
CA GLN A 255 16.28 -12.96 18.11
C GLN A 255 16.46 -13.14 16.61
N GLU A 256 15.58 -12.49 15.86
CA GLU A 256 15.74 -12.27 14.44
C GLU A 256 15.46 -10.80 14.13
N PHE A 257 16.29 -10.16 13.33
CA PHE A 257 16.11 -8.76 12.97
C PHE A 257 15.32 -8.66 11.68
N ALA A 258 14.17 -8.00 11.74
CA ALA A 258 13.37 -7.67 10.56
C ALA A 258 13.80 -6.30 10.02
N ILE A 259 14.50 -6.33 8.90
CA ILE A 259 15.03 -5.15 8.22
C ILE A 259 14.11 -4.78 7.07
N THR A 260 13.65 -3.53 7.07
CA THR A 260 13.00 -2.91 5.92
C THR A 260 14.05 -2.06 5.21
N LEU A 261 14.53 -2.52 4.04
CA LEU A 261 15.54 -1.83 3.24
C LEU A 261 14.93 -0.55 2.64
N THR A 262 15.30 0.58 3.23
CA THR A 262 14.91 1.93 2.81
C THR A 262 16.07 2.64 2.09
N THR A 263 15.80 3.76 1.42
CA THR A 263 16.88 4.61 0.88
C THR A 263 17.83 5.08 2.00
N PRO A 264 17.36 5.53 3.18
CA PRO A 264 18.25 5.85 4.29
C PRO A 264 19.05 4.66 4.83
N THR A 265 18.56 3.43 4.69
CA THR A 265 19.35 2.22 4.97
C THR A 265 20.53 2.12 4.01
N LEU A 266 20.32 2.31 2.70
CA LEU A 266 21.39 2.27 1.69
C LEU A 266 22.42 3.38 1.91
N LEU A 267 21.97 4.59 2.23
CA LEU A 267 22.85 5.72 2.58
C LEU A 267 23.66 5.50 3.87
N ASN A 268 23.25 4.54 4.71
CA ASN A 268 23.92 4.18 5.95
C ASN A 268 24.51 2.75 5.90
N ILE A 269 24.61 2.15 4.71
CA ILE A 269 24.85 0.70 4.58
C ILE A 269 26.15 0.26 5.24
N THR A 270 27.22 1.03 5.11
CA THR A 270 28.53 0.70 5.68
C THR A 270 28.49 0.55 7.19
N GLU A 271 27.90 1.50 7.91
CA GLU A 271 27.77 1.41 9.37
C GLU A 271 26.78 0.32 9.75
N PHE A 272 25.64 0.25 9.06
CA PHE A 272 24.63 -0.75 9.38
C PHE A 272 25.13 -2.19 9.22
N LEU A 273 25.87 -2.51 8.16
CA LEU A 273 26.48 -3.83 7.98
C LEU A 273 27.56 -4.10 9.04
N LYS A 274 28.34 -3.10 9.46
CA LYS A 274 29.28 -3.24 10.59
C LYS A 274 28.54 -3.59 11.88
N PHE A 275 27.45 -2.90 12.19
CA PHE A 275 26.61 -3.20 13.35
C PHE A 275 26.09 -4.65 13.31
N LEU A 276 25.52 -5.08 12.17
CA LEU A 276 25.02 -6.44 12.02
C LEU A 276 26.13 -7.48 12.18
N TYR A 277 27.30 -7.26 11.58
CA TYR A 277 28.44 -8.19 11.66
C TYR A 277 29.05 -8.25 13.06
N HIS A 278 29.18 -7.10 13.73
CA HIS A 278 29.74 -7.00 15.08
C HIS A 278 28.96 -7.85 16.08
N TYR A 279 27.63 -7.72 16.07
CA TYR A 279 26.75 -8.49 16.97
C TYR A 279 26.37 -9.87 16.43
N LYS A 280 26.80 -10.24 15.21
CA LYS A 280 26.47 -11.51 14.53
C LYS A 280 24.97 -11.81 14.53
N LEU A 281 24.17 -10.78 14.25
CA LEU A 281 22.71 -10.84 14.32
C LEU A 281 22.13 -11.72 13.21
N LYS A 282 21.19 -12.61 13.55
CA LYS A 282 20.35 -13.26 12.55
C LYS A 282 19.35 -12.23 12.03
N TYR A 283 19.22 -12.06 10.72
CA TYR A 283 18.31 -11.06 10.17
C TYR A 283 17.62 -11.55 8.90
N ASN A 284 16.56 -10.83 8.53
CA ASN A 284 15.84 -10.96 7.28
C ASN A 284 15.62 -9.57 6.67
N VAL A 285 15.86 -9.43 5.37
CA VAL A 285 15.77 -8.14 4.65
C VAL A 285 14.61 -8.15 3.67
N ASN A 286 13.72 -7.16 3.76
CA ASN A 286 12.66 -6.93 2.79
C ASN A 286 12.74 -5.50 2.25
N ILE A 287 12.44 -5.30 0.97
CA ILE A 287 12.46 -3.97 0.36
C ILE A 287 11.28 -3.15 0.90
N CYS A 288 11.52 -1.88 1.23
CA CYS A 288 10.44 -0.93 1.42
C CYS A 288 9.73 -0.71 0.08
N HIS A 289 8.50 -1.18 -0.07
CA HIS A 289 7.74 -1.04 -1.32
C HIS A 289 7.22 0.39 -1.52
N ASP A 290 7.01 0.78 -2.77
CA ASP A 290 6.42 2.08 -3.11
C ASP A 290 4.91 2.11 -2.83
N THR A 291 4.52 2.25 -1.56
CA THR A 291 3.11 2.31 -1.15
C THR A 291 2.82 3.47 -0.22
N GLY A 292 1.94 4.37 -0.65
CA GLY A 292 1.56 5.56 0.14
C GLY A 292 2.78 6.35 0.63
N LEU A 293 2.77 6.79 1.89
CA LEU A 293 3.90 7.57 2.44
C LEU A 293 5.21 6.77 2.54
N SER A 294 5.13 5.44 2.70
CA SER A 294 6.33 4.60 2.78
C SER A 294 7.17 4.63 1.49
N GLY A 295 6.55 4.94 0.35
CA GLY A 295 7.26 5.09 -0.91
C GLY A 295 8.36 6.15 -0.87
N LEU A 296 8.22 7.23 -0.10
CA LEU A 296 9.28 8.24 0.06
C LEU A 296 10.55 7.72 0.76
N MET A 297 10.43 6.56 1.41
CA MET A 297 11.54 5.84 2.03
C MET A 297 12.03 4.69 1.14
N SER A 298 11.36 4.39 0.03
CA SER A 298 11.67 3.25 -0.83
C SER A 298 12.85 3.54 -1.77
N PRO A 299 13.83 2.62 -1.88
CA PRO A 299 14.86 2.68 -2.91
C PRO A 299 14.31 2.69 -4.33
N LEU A 300 13.09 2.16 -4.53
CA LEU A 300 12.44 2.11 -5.85
C LEU A 300 12.00 3.49 -6.37
N THR A 301 12.02 4.51 -5.51
CA THR A 301 11.68 5.89 -5.89
C THR A 301 12.88 6.71 -6.36
N LEU A 302 14.09 6.20 -6.20
CA LEU A 302 15.30 6.85 -6.69
C LEU A 302 15.39 6.79 -8.22
N ASP A 303 16.13 7.73 -8.80
CA ASP A 303 16.55 7.63 -10.20
C ASP A 303 17.49 6.43 -10.41
N ARG A 304 17.52 5.89 -11.63
CA ARG A 304 18.29 4.68 -11.94
C ARG A 304 19.78 4.82 -11.61
N ILE A 305 20.35 5.99 -11.83
CA ILE A 305 21.78 6.25 -11.66
C ILE A 305 22.13 6.21 -10.17
N SER A 306 21.36 6.94 -9.34
CA SER A 306 21.56 6.98 -7.89
C SER A 306 21.33 5.63 -7.24
N LEU A 307 20.28 4.90 -7.66
CA LEU A 307 20.01 3.56 -7.15
C LEU A 307 21.16 2.59 -7.47
N ILE A 308 21.63 2.55 -8.72
CA ILE A 308 22.74 1.65 -9.11
C ILE A 308 23.99 1.97 -8.30
N LYS A 309 24.35 3.27 -8.15
CA LYS A 309 25.52 3.67 -7.36
C LYS A 309 25.44 3.19 -5.91
N LEU A 310 24.31 3.42 -5.24
CA LEU A 310 24.11 2.99 -3.85
C LEU A 310 24.14 1.47 -3.71
N VAL A 311 23.58 0.75 -4.68
CA VAL A 311 23.61 -0.72 -4.67
C VAL A 311 25.00 -1.26 -4.92
N ASP A 312 25.76 -0.67 -5.85
CA ASP A 312 27.13 -1.10 -6.14
C ASP A 312 28.07 -0.83 -4.96
N GLU A 313 27.93 0.33 -4.31
CA GLU A 313 28.64 0.63 -3.05
C GLU A 313 28.31 -0.39 -1.96
N ALA A 314 27.02 -0.72 -1.77
CA ALA A 314 26.60 -1.73 -0.80
C ALA A 314 27.20 -3.11 -1.09
N LEU A 315 27.24 -3.54 -2.36
CA LEU A 315 27.82 -4.81 -2.78
C LEU A 315 29.35 -4.83 -2.60
N GLU A 316 30.03 -3.71 -2.88
CA GLU A 316 31.46 -3.56 -2.64
C GLU A 316 31.79 -3.69 -1.15
N VAL A 317 31.04 -2.99 -0.29
CA VAL A 317 31.17 -3.10 1.16
C VAL A 317 30.99 -4.55 1.61
N ILE A 318 29.93 -5.24 1.17
CA ILE A 318 29.70 -6.66 1.48
C ILE A 318 30.90 -7.52 1.08
N SER A 319 31.44 -7.31 -0.13
CA SER A 319 32.57 -8.09 -0.66
C SER A 319 33.88 -7.89 0.13
N SER A 320 33.99 -6.78 0.88
CA SER A 320 35.17 -6.47 1.68
C SER A 320 35.24 -7.22 3.02
N TYR A 321 34.13 -7.83 3.47
CA TYR A 321 34.12 -8.62 4.71
C TYR A 321 34.83 -9.95 4.53
N ALA A 322 35.42 -10.47 5.62
CA ALA A 322 36.07 -11.77 5.62
C ALA A 322 35.10 -12.93 5.33
N ASP A 323 33.83 -12.78 5.70
CA ASP A 323 32.75 -13.72 5.39
C ASP A 323 31.58 -12.97 4.71
N PRO A 324 31.62 -12.79 3.37
CA PRO A 324 30.53 -12.15 2.64
C PRO A 324 29.23 -12.98 2.60
N VAL A 325 29.31 -14.30 2.87
CA VAL A 325 28.13 -15.19 2.86
C VAL A 325 27.17 -14.83 3.98
N TYR A 326 27.69 -14.28 5.08
CA TYR A 326 26.87 -13.68 6.14
C TYR A 326 25.88 -12.63 5.59
N PHE A 327 26.19 -11.96 4.48
CA PHE A 327 25.36 -10.96 3.80
C PHE A 327 24.63 -11.47 2.54
N GLU A 328 24.44 -12.79 2.39
CA GLU A 328 23.77 -13.37 1.22
C GLU A 328 22.37 -12.81 0.99
N GLN A 329 21.58 -12.59 2.05
CA GLN A 329 20.23 -12.02 1.92
C GLN A 329 20.23 -10.60 1.39
N PHE A 330 21.12 -9.74 1.90
CA PHE A 330 21.31 -8.40 1.34
C PHE A 330 21.73 -8.49 -0.12
N THR A 331 22.71 -9.33 -0.44
CA THR A 331 23.21 -9.51 -1.80
C THR A 331 22.09 -9.87 -2.78
N LYS A 332 21.22 -10.83 -2.42
CA LYS A 332 20.06 -11.22 -3.23
C LYS A 332 19.10 -10.05 -3.46
N VAL A 333 18.74 -9.34 -2.39
CA VAL A 333 17.83 -8.18 -2.45
C VAL A 333 18.41 -7.05 -3.31
N LEU A 334 19.70 -6.74 -3.13
CA LEU A 334 20.43 -5.70 -3.86
C LEU A 334 20.52 -6.02 -5.36
N ILE A 335 20.86 -7.26 -5.73
CA ILE A 335 20.88 -7.70 -7.12
C ILE A 335 19.49 -7.60 -7.76
N ASN A 336 18.43 -7.94 -7.02
CA ASN A 336 17.06 -7.82 -7.51
C ASN A 336 16.64 -6.36 -7.69
N LEU A 337 17.07 -5.44 -6.81
CA LEU A 337 16.86 -4.00 -6.98
C LEU A 337 17.48 -3.48 -8.28
N LYS A 338 18.67 -3.95 -8.68
CA LYS A 338 19.29 -3.56 -9.97
C LYS A 338 18.46 -3.96 -11.18
N LYS A 339 17.61 -4.99 -11.04
CA LYS A 339 16.77 -5.55 -12.13
C LYS A 339 15.32 -5.09 -12.05
N ALA A 340 14.93 -4.43 -10.95
CA ALA A 340 13.56 -3.99 -10.76
C ALA A 340 13.18 -2.95 -11.84
N PRO A 341 11.97 -3.04 -12.42
CA PRO A 341 11.43 -1.93 -13.21
C PRO A 341 11.32 -0.71 -12.30
N LEU A 342 11.85 0.43 -12.75
CA LEU A 342 11.81 1.66 -11.95
C LEU A 342 10.61 2.50 -12.34
N LEU A 343 10.16 3.34 -11.41
CA LEU A 343 9.01 4.21 -11.60
C LEU A 343 9.25 5.25 -12.72
N GLU A 344 10.51 5.54 -13.04
CA GLU A 344 10.94 6.33 -14.20
C GLU A 344 10.40 5.79 -15.53
N ASP A 345 10.05 4.51 -15.62
CA ASP A 345 9.44 3.93 -16.82
C ASP A 345 7.95 4.34 -16.98
N SER A 346 7.36 5.02 -15.98
CA SER A 346 5.97 5.54 -15.96
C SER A 346 5.87 6.97 -15.39
N VAL A 347 6.69 7.86 -15.94
CA VAL A 347 7.09 9.20 -15.44
C VAL A 347 5.99 10.07 -14.78
N ARG A 348 4.75 10.13 -15.28
CA ARG A 348 3.85 11.28 -14.99
C ARG A 348 2.82 11.08 -13.86
N ILE A 349 2.16 9.93 -13.79
CA ILE A 349 1.19 9.64 -12.69
C ILE A 349 1.93 9.59 -11.35
N TRP A 350 3.18 9.12 -11.39
CA TRP A 350 4.07 9.03 -10.25
C TRP A 350 4.43 10.41 -9.68
N GLN A 351 4.65 11.43 -10.52
CA GLN A 351 5.10 12.75 -10.07
C GLN A 351 4.06 13.50 -9.21
N ARG A 352 2.77 13.50 -9.58
CA ARG A 352 1.73 14.17 -8.78
C ARG A 352 1.51 13.46 -7.44
N ASP A 353 1.49 12.13 -7.46
CA ASP A 353 1.37 11.32 -6.26
C ASP A 353 2.59 11.55 -5.34
N LEU A 354 3.79 11.67 -5.90
CA LEU A 354 5.00 11.98 -5.16
C LEU A 354 4.94 13.38 -4.51
N CYS A 355 4.51 14.42 -5.23
CA CYS A 355 4.32 15.76 -4.66
C CYS A 355 3.33 15.73 -3.49
N HIS A 356 2.17 15.10 -3.66
CA HIS A 356 1.19 14.97 -2.59
C HIS A 356 1.72 14.20 -1.38
N ARG A 357 2.46 13.11 -1.61
CA ARG A 357 3.13 12.35 -0.54
C ARG A 357 4.14 13.22 0.21
N ILE A 358 4.90 14.07 -0.49
CA ILE A 358 5.89 14.98 0.11
C ILE A 358 5.21 16.06 0.95
N GLU A 359 4.18 16.72 0.42
CA GLU A 359 3.38 17.71 1.18
C GLU A 359 2.85 17.09 2.47
N LYS A 360 2.24 15.90 2.36
CA LYS A 360 1.72 15.16 3.51
C LYS A 360 2.83 14.75 4.47
N SER A 361 4.00 14.36 3.97
CA SER A 361 5.17 14.05 4.81
C SER A 361 5.69 15.29 5.53
N GLU A 362 5.74 16.46 4.89
CA GLU A 362 6.17 17.71 5.50
C GLU A 362 5.19 18.17 6.59
N GLU A 363 3.89 18.08 6.36
CA GLU A 363 2.87 18.37 7.38
C GLU A 363 3.01 17.44 8.60
N LEU A 364 3.25 16.13 8.36
CA LEU A 364 3.53 15.17 9.45
C LEU A 364 4.82 15.51 10.19
N ASP A 365 5.89 15.86 9.46
CA ASP A 365 7.18 16.19 10.07
C ASP A 365 7.09 17.45 10.94
N ASN A 366 6.33 18.44 10.49
CA ASN A 366 6.00 19.63 11.26
C ASN A 366 5.17 19.28 12.51
N PHE A 367 4.15 18.43 12.37
CA PHE A 367 3.34 17.96 13.49
C PHE A 367 4.18 17.24 14.56
N PHE A 368 5.10 16.37 14.14
CA PHE A 368 6.00 15.65 15.05
C PHE A 368 7.21 16.48 15.51
N LYS A 369 7.39 17.69 14.98
CA LYS A 369 8.54 18.58 15.26
C LYS A 369 9.88 17.89 15.00
N ARG A 370 9.99 17.23 13.86
CA ARG A 370 11.19 16.49 13.45
C ARG A 370 11.74 17.03 12.13
N LYS A 371 13.01 16.76 11.88
CA LYS A 371 13.70 17.11 10.63
C LYS A 371 12.95 16.58 9.43
N SER A 372 12.76 17.39 8.39
CA SER A 372 12.03 16.97 7.19
C SER A 372 12.78 15.91 6.37
N LEU A 373 12.03 15.15 5.58
CA LEU A 373 12.60 14.17 4.65
C LEU A 373 13.53 14.82 3.60
N ILE A 374 13.16 15.98 3.08
CA ILE A 374 13.96 16.74 2.11
C ILE A 374 15.28 17.21 2.73
N GLU A 375 15.25 17.76 3.94
CA GLU A 375 16.47 18.18 4.65
C GLU A 375 17.41 17.00 4.92
N TYR A 376 16.86 15.82 5.22
CA TYR A 376 17.68 14.62 5.40
C TYR A 376 18.39 14.22 4.12
N TYR A 377 17.68 14.09 3.00
CA TYR A 377 18.28 13.66 1.74
C TYR A 377 19.22 14.72 1.13
N LYS A 378 19.06 16.01 1.44
CA LYS A 378 20.00 17.05 0.99
C LYS A 378 21.41 16.91 1.57
N GLU A 379 21.58 16.17 2.67
CA GLU A 379 22.88 15.91 3.28
C GLU A 379 23.75 14.94 2.46
N PHE A 380 23.14 14.20 1.52
CA PHE A 380 23.83 13.19 0.72
C PHE A 380 23.89 13.62 -0.74
N ASP A 381 25.09 13.73 -1.28
CA ASP A 381 25.31 14.17 -2.67
C ASP A 381 24.59 13.26 -3.67
N LEU A 382 24.55 11.95 -3.40
CA LEU A 382 23.88 10.94 -4.23
C LEU A 382 22.36 11.14 -4.34
N THR A 383 21.71 11.83 -3.41
CA THR A 383 20.26 12.08 -3.47
C THR A 383 19.91 13.51 -3.85
N ARG A 384 20.91 14.38 -4.09
CA ARG A 384 20.65 15.79 -4.41
C ARG A 384 19.92 15.97 -5.73
N GLU A 385 20.33 15.25 -6.77
CA GLU A 385 19.70 15.35 -8.10
C GLU A 385 18.27 14.82 -8.06
N TRP A 386 18.05 13.67 -7.44
CA TRP A 386 16.71 13.14 -7.19
C TRP A 386 15.83 14.13 -6.43
N ILE A 387 16.29 14.69 -5.30
CA ILE A 387 15.55 15.71 -4.56
C ILE A 387 15.32 16.98 -5.39
N PHE A 388 16.31 17.43 -6.16
CA PHE A 388 16.15 18.59 -7.04
C PHE A 388 15.07 18.34 -8.07
N ASN A 389 15.08 17.19 -8.73
CA ASN A 389 14.05 16.80 -9.70
C ASN A 389 12.68 16.82 -9.04
N VAL A 390 12.53 16.12 -7.91
CA VAL A 390 11.30 16.07 -7.12
C VAL A 390 10.79 17.45 -6.71
N LEU A 391 11.68 18.34 -6.21
CA LEU A 391 11.31 19.69 -5.80
C LEU A 391 11.04 20.62 -6.99
N SER A 392 11.72 20.45 -8.12
CA SER A 392 11.50 21.23 -9.33
C SER A 392 10.08 21.04 -9.87
N PHE A 393 9.50 19.86 -9.66
CA PHE A 393 8.08 19.60 -9.95
C PHE A 393 7.15 20.30 -8.96
N LYS A 394 7.51 20.40 -7.69
CA LYS A 394 6.74 21.14 -6.67
C LYS A 394 6.74 22.66 -6.95
N SER A 395 7.86 23.22 -7.41
CA SER A 395 8.00 24.66 -7.69
C SER A 395 7.46 25.10 -9.06
N LYS A 396 7.23 24.16 -9.98
CA LYS A 396 6.45 24.43 -11.18
C LYS A 396 4.98 24.48 -10.76
N GLU A 397 4.53 25.66 -10.33
CA GLU A 397 3.10 25.97 -10.10
C GLU A 397 2.22 25.72 -11.33
N SER A 398 2.84 25.45 -12.49
CA SER A 398 2.22 24.79 -13.64
C SER A 398 2.98 23.51 -13.97
N LEU A 399 2.54 22.38 -13.44
CA LEU A 399 2.44 21.23 -14.32
C LEU A 399 1.32 21.60 -15.30
N PRO A 400 1.58 21.69 -16.62
CA PRO A 400 0.49 21.67 -17.56
C PRO A 400 -0.31 20.43 -17.18
N LEU A 401 -1.58 20.66 -16.95
CA LEU A 401 -2.68 19.76 -16.67
C LEU A 401 -2.90 18.79 -17.87
N PHE A 402 -1.81 18.37 -18.51
CA PHE A 402 -1.73 17.55 -19.69
C PHE A 402 -1.67 16.10 -19.24
N GLU A 403 -2.71 15.37 -19.63
CA GLU A 403 -2.78 13.92 -19.68
C GLU A 403 -3.18 13.22 -18.38
N GLN A 404 -4.36 13.59 -17.88
CA GLN A 404 -5.32 12.58 -17.42
C GLN A 404 -6.09 12.00 -18.62
N ILE A 405 -5.37 11.37 -19.55
CA ILE A 405 -5.95 10.63 -20.67
C ILE A 405 -5.29 9.25 -20.67
N HIS A 406 -5.91 8.30 -19.98
CA HIS A 406 -5.57 6.90 -20.24
C HIS A 406 -6.07 6.54 -21.64
N LEU A 407 -5.15 6.44 -22.60
CA LEU A 407 -5.30 5.59 -23.77
C LEU A 407 -5.21 4.13 -23.28
N ASN A 408 -6.35 3.54 -22.92
CA ASN A 408 -6.53 2.09 -23.05
C ASN A 408 -8.02 1.73 -23.05
N GLN A 409 -8.41 1.06 -24.15
CA GLN A 409 -9.71 0.43 -24.43
C GLN A 409 -10.87 1.36 -24.82
N ILE A 410 -10.72 2.08 -25.93
CA ILE A 410 -11.86 2.34 -26.83
C ILE A 410 -11.68 1.40 -28.03
N HIS A 411 -12.63 0.48 -28.21
CA HIS A 411 -12.61 -0.50 -29.29
C HIS A 411 -12.52 0.17 -30.67
N SER A 412 -11.35 0.01 -31.30
CA SER A 412 -11.00 -0.17 -32.73
C SER A 412 -11.77 0.52 -33.87
N LYS A 413 -12.75 1.39 -33.65
CA LYS A 413 -13.52 2.02 -34.74
C LYS A 413 -13.34 3.53 -34.88
N TYR A 414 -12.77 4.20 -33.88
CA TYR A 414 -12.47 5.63 -33.93
C TYR A 414 -11.10 5.87 -33.30
N LEU A 415 -10.07 5.88 -34.13
CA LEU A 415 -8.70 6.18 -33.71
C LEU A 415 -8.62 7.66 -33.25
N PRO A 416 -7.91 7.96 -32.14
CA PRO A 416 -7.56 9.33 -31.82
C PRO A 416 -6.80 9.96 -33.01
N LEU A 417 -7.11 11.21 -33.35
CA LEU A 417 -6.34 11.93 -34.37
C LEU A 417 -4.91 12.09 -33.85
N GLU A 418 -3.91 11.70 -34.65
CA GLU A 418 -2.49 11.67 -34.23
C GLU A 418 -1.94 13.06 -33.79
N ASN A 419 -2.67 14.14 -34.09
CA ASN A 419 -2.32 15.53 -33.77
C ASN A 419 -3.39 16.28 -32.94
N SER A 420 -4.17 15.57 -32.11
CA SER A 420 -5.17 16.17 -31.20
C SER A 420 -4.93 15.86 -29.73
N ILE A 421 -5.41 16.73 -28.85
CA ILE A 421 -5.52 16.47 -27.40
C ILE A 421 -6.83 15.70 -27.18
N ASN A 422 -6.82 14.50 -26.57
CA ASN A 422 -7.99 13.61 -26.52
C ASN A 422 -8.52 13.38 -25.09
N ILE A 423 -9.39 14.24 -24.57
CA ILE A 423 -9.86 14.22 -23.18
C ILE A 423 -10.98 13.20 -22.96
N SER A 424 -10.80 12.25 -22.03
CA SER A 424 -11.85 11.30 -21.64
C SER A 424 -12.57 11.73 -20.35
N HIS A 425 -13.90 11.72 -20.36
CA HIS A 425 -14.75 12.16 -19.24
C HIS A 425 -14.58 11.31 -17.96
N ASN A 426 -14.07 10.07 -18.04
CA ASN A 426 -13.75 9.31 -16.84
C ASN A 426 -12.57 9.90 -16.04
N TYR A 427 -11.84 10.83 -16.65
CA TYR A 427 -10.67 11.47 -16.07
C TYR A 427 -10.78 13.01 -16.05
N GLY A 428 -11.67 13.61 -16.86
CA GLY A 428 -11.91 15.07 -16.89
C GLY A 428 -12.78 15.63 -15.77
N PHE A 429 -12.82 14.98 -14.60
CA PHE A 429 -13.67 15.42 -13.48
C PHE A 429 -13.10 16.70 -12.84
N GLY A 430 -13.75 17.85 -13.06
CA GLY A 430 -13.40 19.10 -12.39
C GLY A 430 -12.80 20.21 -13.27
N PHE A 431 -12.61 19.97 -14.57
CA PHE A 431 -12.07 20.98 -15.49
C PHE A 431 -13.17 21.91 -16.02
N SER A 432 -12.86 23.21 -16.10
CA SER A 432 -13.60 24.23 -16.82
C SER A 432 -13.10 24.35 -18.27
N LEU A 433 -13.83 25.09 -19.11
CA LEU A 433 -13.36 25.42 -20.45
C LEU A 433 -12.11 26.32 -20.41
N GLU A 434 -12.04 27.26 -19.46
CA GLU A 434 -10.88 28.13 -19.31
C GLU A 434 -9.61 27.32 -19.00
N ASP A 435 -9.71 26.30 -18.14
CA ASP A 435 -8.60 25.38 -17.84
C ASP A 435 -8.08 24.66 -19.10
N ILE A 436 -8.98 24.27 -20.01
CA ILE A 436 -8.62 23.61 -21.28
C ILE A 436 -7.99 24.60 -22.27
N LEU A 437 -8.46 25.84 -22.30
CA LEU A 437 -7.94 26.86 -23.21
C LEU A 437 -6.54 27.32 -22.80
N ASP A 438 -6.31 27.52 -21.50
CA ASP A 438 -5.00 27.86 -20.97
C ASP A 438 -4.00 26.73 -21.24
N LEU A 439 -4.43 25.47 -21.06
CA LEU A 439 -3.67 24.28 -21.44
C LEU A 439 -3.29 24.21 -22.92
N ALA A 440 -4.21 24.59 -23.80
CA ALA A 440 -3.99 24.52 -25.24
C ALA A 440 -3.02 25.60 -25.72
N CYS A 441 -3.00 26.76 -25.06
CA CYS A 441 -2.10 27.87 -25.39
C CYS A 441 -0.61 27.53 -25.14
N GLU A 442 -0.30 26.69 -24.16
CA GLU A 442 1.08 26.30 -23.83
C GLU A 442 1.73 25.32 -24.84
N ASP A 443 0.95 24.57 -25.63
CA ASP A 443 1.44 23.56 -26.60
C ASP A 443 0.98 23.83 -28.06
N PHE A 444 0.56 25.07 -28.32
CA PHE A 444 -0.15 25.49 -29.54
C PHE A 444 0.65 25.29 -30.84
N GLU A 445 1.98 25.28 -30.78
CA GLU A 445 2.83 25.10 -31.97
C GLU A 445 2.73 23.68 -32.56
N LYS A 446 2.25 22.67 -31.82
CA LYS A 446 2.28 21.26 -32.25
C LYS A 446 0.93 20.62 -32.51
N ARG A 447 -0.17 21.07 -31.89
CA ARG A 447 -1.49 20.41 -32.00
C ARG A 447 -2.64 21.42 -32.07
N LYS A 448 -3.45 21.36 -33.14
CA LYS A 448 -4.51 22.35 -33.45
C LYS A 448 -5.93 21.96 -33.03
N SER A 449 -6.13 20.80 -32.42
CA SER A 449 -7.49 20.28 -32.15
C SER A 449 -7.62 19.51 -30.85
N ILE A 450 -8.81 19.55 -30.24
CA ILE A 450 -9.15 18.89 -28.98
C ILE A 450 -10.39 18.00 -29.17
N SER A 451 -10.31 16.75 -28.73
CA SER A 451 -11.39 15.76 -28.73
C SER A 451 -11.87 15.44 -27.31
N LEU A 452 -13.18 15.30 -27.10
CA LEU A 452 -13.82 14.92 -25.84
C LEU A 452 -14.61 13.61 -25.98
N ILE A 453 -14.41 12.62 -25.08
CA ILE A 453 -15.10 11.31 -25.12
C ILE A 453 -15.56 10.85 -23.71
N GLY A 454 -16.85 10.59 -23.50
CA GLY A 454 -17.36 10.09 -22.20
C GLY A 454 -18.19 8.81 -22.25
N SER A 455 -18.33 8.09 -21.12
CA SER A 455 -19.35 7.04 -20.90
C SER A 455 -19.49 6.55 -19.44
N ALA A 456 -20.69 6.63 -18.84
CA ALA A 456 -21.13 5.73 -17.75
C ALA A 456 -22.62 5.97 -17.33
N PRO A 457 -23.45 4.91 -17.16
CA PRO A 457 -24.83 5.04 -16.65
C PRO A 457 -24.95 5.50 -15.18
N THR A 458 -24.01 5.13 -14.31
CA THR A 458 -24.03 5.47 -12.87
C THR A 458 -23.75 6.97 -12.64
N VAL A 459 -22.96 7.56 -13.51
CA VAL A 459 -22.67 9.01 -13.55
C VAL A 459 -23.92 9.76 -14.02
N LEU A 460 -24.61 9.24 -15.04
CA LEU A 460 -25.87 9.78 -15.54
C LEU A 460 -26.97 9.81 -14.45
N ASN A 461 -27.05 8.80 -13.57
CA ASN A 461 -28.03 8.79 -12.49
C ASN A 461 -27.74 9.85 -11.41
N LYS A 462 -26.47 9.99 -10.97
CA LYS A 462 -26.06 11.06 -10.04
C LYS A 462 -26.29 12.45 -10.63
N PHE A 463 -26.12 12.58 -11.94
CA PHE A 463 -26.39 13.80 -12.69
C PHE A 463 -27.87 14.19 -12.69
N ILE A 464 -28.75 13.21 -12.93
CA ILE A 464 -30.20 13.45 -12.99
C ILE A 464 -30.82 13.65 -11.61
N SER A 465 -30.27 13.03 -10.56
CA SER A 465 -30.79 13.14 -9.20
C SER A 465 -30.40 14.43 -8.48
N GLY A 466 -29.65 15.34 -9.13
CA GLY A 466 -29.21 16.61 -8.53
C GLY A 466 -28.15 16.47 -7.43
N ASN A 467 -27.58 15.28 -7.24
CA ASN A 467 -26.50 15.02 -6.27
C ASN A 467 -25.14 15.22 -6.94
N ILE A 468 -24.90 16.44 -7.41
CA ILE A 468 -23.69 16.81 -8.15
C ILE A 468 -22.96 17.95 -7.43
N SER A 469 -21.64 17.84 -7.29
CA SER A 469 -20.78 19.01 -7.03
C SER A 469 -20.61 19.82 -8.32
N GLU A 470 -20.98 21.10 -8.34
CA GLU A 470 -21.05 21.99 -9.53
C GLU A 470 -19.82 21.91 -10.45
N ASN A 471 -18.60 21.79 -9.91
CA ASN A 471 -17.39 21.79 -10.73
C ASN A 471 -17.11 20.50 -11.49
N LYS A 472 -17.67 19.35 -11.09
CA LYS A 472 -17.24 18.04 -11.65
C LYS A 472 -17.70 17.75 -13.08
N TYR A 473 -18.65 18.52 -13.62
CA TYR A 473 -19.33 18.21 -14.89
C TYR A 473 -19.47 19.42 -15.83
N LYS A 474 -18.73 20.49 -15.53
CA LYS A 474 -18.86 21.79 -16.18
C LYS A 474 -18.69 21.72 -17.71
N LEU A 475 -17.69 20.98 -18.20
CA LEU A 475 -17.45 20.78 -19.63
C LEU A 475 -18.59 20.08 -20.37
N TYR A 476 -19.28 19.14 -19.73
CA TYR A 476 -20.43 18.48 -20.35
C TYR A 476 -21.60 19.46 -20.47
N GLU A 477 -21.86 20.25 -19.43
CA GLU A 477 -22.91 21.29 -19.49
C GLU A 477 -22.60 22.33 -20.57
N ASP A 478 -21.36 22.77 -20.64
CA ASP A 478 -20.95 23.84 -21.56
C ASP A 478 -21.04 23.40 -23.03
N PHE A 479 -20.68 22.16 -23.37
CA PHE A 479 -20.61 21.73 -24.78
C PHE A 479 -21.71 20.79 -25.25
N VAL A 480 -22.48 20.16 -24.35
CA VAL A 480 -23.58 19.27 -24.73
C VAL A 480 -24.94 19.92 -24.50
N ILE A 481 -25.06 20.71 -23.43
CA ILE A 481 -26.33 21.36 -23.05
C ILE A 481 -26.37 22.80 -23.55
N ASN A 482 -25.29 23.57 -23.33
CA ASN A 482 -25.23 25.01 -23.59
C ASN A 482 -24.31 25.38 -24.76
N GLU A 483 -24.11 24.45 -25.71
CA GLU A 483 -23.12 24.54 -26.79
C GLU A 483 -23.09 25.92 -27.49
N SER A 484 -24.26 26.44 -27.87
CA SER A 484 -24.38 27.71 -28.59
C SER A 484 -23.92 28.92 -27.77
N LEU A 485 -24.25 28.95 -26.47
CA LEU A 485 -23.86 30.02 -25.54
C LEU A 485 -22.36 29.96 -25.23
N THR A 486 -21.83 28.75 -25.07
CA THR A 486 -20.41 28.53 -24.81
C THR A 486 -19.55 28.96 -25.99
N LEU A 487 -19.96 28.60 -27.23
CA LEU A 487 -19.27 29.01 -28.45
C LEU A 487 -19.36 30.52 -28.72
N SER A 488 -20.49 31.17 -28.38
CA SER A 488 -20.59 32.63 -28.51
C SER A 488 -19.69 33.39 -27.55
N ASN A 489 -19.49 32.85 -26.35
CA ASN A 489 -18.64 33.47 -25.32
C ASN A 489 -17.15 33.22 -25.56
N ASN A 490 -16.80 32.25 -26.41
CA ASN A 490 -15.43 31.82 -26.67
C ASN A 490 -15.11 31.81 -28.18
N PRO A 491 -14.97 32.98 -28.82
CA PRO A 491 -14.82 33.10 -30.28
C PRO A 491 -13.50 32.50 -30.83
N ALA A 492 -12.53 32.24 -29.94
CA ALA A 492 -11.30 31.53 -30.28
C ALA A 492 -11.53 30.03 -30.57
N ILE A 493 -12.69 29.48 -30.20
CA ILE A 493 -13.02 28.06 -30.38
C ILE A 493 -13.93 27.89 -31.59
N LYS A 494 -13.56 26.98 -32.49
CA LYS A 494 -14.38 26.54 -33.61
C LYS A 494 -14.75 25.08 -33.42
N LEU A 495 -16.04 24.78 -33.29
CA LEU A 495 -16.52 23.40 -33.35
C LEU A 495 -16.28 22.82 -34.74
N LEU A 496 -15.58 21.69 -34.80
CA LEU A 496 -15.33 20.93 -36.03
C LEU A 496 -16.32 19.79 -36.18
N LYS A 497 -16.62 19.06 -35.09
CA LYS A 497 -17.47 17.87 -35.14
C LYS A 497 -18.11 17.56 -33.79
N SER A 498 -19.39 17.17 -33.79
CA SER A 498 -20.17 16.84 -32.60
C SER A 498 -21.08 15.64 -32.91
N GLU A 499 -20.85 14.49 -32.28
CA GLU A 499 -21.56 13.24 -32.58
C GLU A 499 -21.86 12.41 -31.32
N TYR A 500 -23.06 11.83 -31.27
CA TYR A 500 -23.45 10.84 -30.28
C TYR A 500 -23.07 9.45 -30.78
N ILE A 501 -22.36 8.67 -29.96
CA ILE A 501 -21.82 7.37 -30.34
C ILE A 501 -22.50 6.28 -29.50
N GLY A 502 -23.09 5.30 -30.17
CA GLY A 502 -23.77 4.14 -29.55
C GLY A 502 -25.28 4.11 -29.81
N VAL A 503 -25.87 2.92 -29.81
CA VAL A 503 -27.26 2.68 -30.25
C VAL A 503 -28.29 3.47 -29.44
N PHE A 504 -27.97 3.79 -28.18
CA PHE A 504 -28.85 4.53 -27.26
C PHE A 504 -28.41 5.97 -27.01
N SER A 505 -27.33 6.43 -27.64
CA SER A 505 -26.73 7.75 -27.41
C SER A 505 -27.61 8.93 -27.82
N PHE A 506 -28.52 8.72 -28.79
CA PHE A 506 -29.52 9.72 -29.19
C PHE A 506 -30.45 10.16 -28.05
N LEU A 507 -30.62 9.31 -27.02
CA LEU A 507 -31.46 9.61 -25.86
C LEU A 507 -30.87 10.71 -24.97
N LEU A 508 -29.56 10.98 -25.07
CA LEU A 508 -28.87 12.06 -24.35
C LEU A 508 -29.40 13.47 -24.72
N ARG A 509 -30.14 13.60 -25.83
CA ARG A 509 -30.69 14.88 -26.33
C ARG A 509 -31.92 15.38 -25.57
N ASN A 510 -32.60 14.52 -24.80
CA ASN A 510 -33.84 14.89 -24.10
C ASN A 510 -33.82 14.45 -22.63
N LYS A 511 -33.71 15.43 -21.73
CA LYS A 511 -33.61 15.26 -20.27
C LYS A 511 -34.73 14.38 -19.69
N SER A 512 -35.94 14.42 -20.23
CA SER A 512 -37.10 13.67 -19.71
C SER A 512 -37.07 12.16 -19.98
N SER A 513 -36.47 11.74 -21.11
CA SER A 513 -36.40 10.33 -21.52
C SER A 513 -35.27 9.58 -20.82
N LEU A 514 -34.20 10.30 -20.45
CA LEU A 514 -33.04 9.78 -19.73
C LEU A 514 -33.35 9.34 -18.30
N THR A 515 -34.19 10.08 -17.58
CA THR A 515 -34.52 9.80 -16.17
C THR A 515 -35.23 8.45 -15.98
N LYS A 516 -36.07 8.06 -16.95
CA LYS A 516 -36.79 6.78 -16.91
C LYS A 516 -35.86 5.59 -17.18
N ILE A 517 -34.90 5.77 -18.09
CA ILE A 517 -33.95 4.73 -18.50
C ILE A 517 -32.84 4.56 -17.44
N ALA A 518 -32.34 5.65 -16.86
CA ALA A 518 -31.31 5.60 -15.81
C ALA A 518 -31.76 4.80 -14.58
N LYS A 519 -33.02 4.95 -14.15
CA LYS A 519 -33.61 4.18 -13.05
C LYS A 519 -33.75 2.68 -13.37
N LEU A 520 -34.10 2.34 -14.61
CA LEU A 520 -34.21 0.96 -15.07
C LEU A 520 -32.83 0.28 -15.12
N LEU A 521 -31.81 0.99 -15.59
CA LEU A 521 -30.44 0.49 -15.71
C LEU A 521 -29.77 0.22 -14.36
N ASP A 522 -30.11 0.97 -13.31
CA ASP A 522 -29.53 0.74 -11.98
C ASP A 522 -30.04 -0.53 -11.29
N PHE A 523 -31.22 -1.01 -11.69
CA PHE A 523 -31.79 -2.28 -11.24
C PHE A 523 -31.14 -3.51 -11.91
N MET A 524 -30.40 -3.33 -13.02
CA MET A 524 -29.77 -4.42 -13.77
C MET A 524 -28.37 -4.79 -13.21
N THR A 525 -27.96 -6.05 -13.37
CA THR A 525 -26.65 -6.55 -12.91
C THR A 525 -25.47 -5.97 -13.72
N TYR A 526 -24.29 -5.89 -13.09
CA TYR A 526 -23.06 -5.28 -13.65
C TYR A 526 -22.68 -5.72 -15.09
N PRO A 527 -22.86 -7.00 -15.51
CA PRO A 527 -22.55 -7.43 -16.88
C PRO A 527 -23.43 -6.76 -17.94
N PHE A 528 -24.72 -6.52 -17.64
CA PHE A 528 -25.64 -5.85 -18.58
C PHE A 528 -25.40 -4.34 -18.66
N LYS A 529 -24.92 -3.71 -17.57
CA LYS A 529 -24.52 -2.29 -17.57
C LYS A 529 -23.40 -1.98 -18.58
N ARG A 530 -22.55 -2.96 -18.92
CA ARG A 530 -21.45 -2.81 -19.91
C ARG A 530 -21.91 -2.76 -21.37
N PHE A 531 -23.05 -3.36 -21.71
CA PHE A 531 -23.56 -3.41 -23.09
C PHE A 531 -24.28 -2.13 -23.53
N ILE A 532 -24.59 -1.25 -22.60
CA ILE A 532 -25.38 -0.03 -22.83
C ILE A 532 -24.48 1.16 -22.57
N SER A 533 -23.50 1.36 -23.47
CA SER A 533 -22.58 2.47 -23.38
C SER A 533 -23.14 3.69 -24.13
N PHE A 534 -23.29 4.80 -23.41
CA PHE A 534 -23.66 6.09 -23.96
C PHE A 534 -22.37 6.88 -24.17
N HIS A 535 -21.98 7.09 -25.43
CA HIS A 535 -20.81 7.88 -25.75
C HIS A 535 -21.20 9.17 -26.47
N TYR A 536 -20.43 10.22 -26.24
CA TYR A 536 -20.53 11.47 -26.97
C TYR A 536 -19.12 11.92 -27.32
N TYR A 537 -18.96 12.39 -28.56
CA TYR A 537 -17.70 12.80 -29.16
C TYR A 537 -17.81 14.22 -29.65
N ILE A 538 -16.88 15.07 -29.21
CA ILE A 538 -16.79 16.44 -29.72
C ILE A 538 -15.36 16.75 -30.10
N LEU A 539 -15.19 17.42 -31.23
CA LEU A 539 -13.92 17.87 -31.77
C LEU A 539 -14.01 19.37 -32.04
N PHE A 540 -13.10 20.13 -31.46
CA PHE A 540 -12.99 21.57 -31.69
C PHE A 540 -11.56 21.94 -32.12
N GLU A 541 -11.44 23.02 -32.86
CA GLU A 541 -10.20 23.68 -33.25
C GLU A 541 -10.08 25.01 -32.49
N ILE A 542 -8.90 25.32 -31.99
CA ILE A 542 -8.64 26.62 -31.37
C ILE A 542 -7.91 27.48 -32.41
N ARG A 543 -8.40 28.70 -32.60
CA ARG A 543 -7.80 29.69 -33.50
C ARG A 543 -6.90 30.61 -32.67
N ASN A 544 -5.73 30.96 -33.22
CA ASN A 544 -4.88 31.98 -32.62
C ASN A 544 -5.68 33.27 -32.41
N LYS A 545 -5.56 33.86 -31.21
CA LYS A 545 -5.96 35.25 -30.97
C LYS A 545 -5.03 36.21 -31.69
#